data_AF-A0A9D5Y8D0-F1
#
_entry.id   AF-A0A9D5Y8D0-F1
#
_cell.length_a   1.000
_cell.length_b   1.000
_cell.length_c   1.000
_cell.angle_alpha   90.00
_cell.angle_beta   90.00
_cell.angle_gamma   90.00
#
_symmetry.space_group_name_H-M   'P 1'
#
loop_
_entity.id
_entity.type
_entity.pdbx_description
1 polymer ?
#
loop_
_entity_poly.entity_id
_entity_poly.type
_entity_poly.pdbx_seq_one_letter_code
_entity_poly.pdbx_strand_id
1 'polypeptide(L)'
;MANFCVKCGSHLNNNICPNCGYISTRASSSHHITCRVCGGDCDKYGICISCGEMNDTSSNATGRDNSANNAAAFLKRFPRVIPVCIIGLLVFILIAGVIILLRNNNTAAPTTKPQKPYHTTTTKPSDDDNTSNAADFRISRLGVITAYCGHGGDVVIPSSINGIPVTGIGEQAFMEQTSITSLTIPGSVKDIGNFAFHKCTNLSSLTLSEGLATTGEHCFNQCNSLTSVTVPASLRSYGYGSFMECENLRSIDVSPGNTNYRSKDGVLFNYSGTELLACPMGYVGHYDIPENVKIITVGAFHCCSNISSVTLNEELESIENHAFSNTKLTSIDIPSSVNSIGAYAFYQCSDLSSIRIRNSHAKIDKTHTFSGCADDLKITYG
;
A
#
# COMPACT_ATOMS: atom_id res chain seq x y z
N MET A 1 -27.17 16.18 0.81
CA MET A 1 -26.70 14.78 0.68
C MET A 1 -25.83 14.47 1.87
N ALA A 2 -26.17 13.43 2.64
CA ALA A 2 -25.47 13.10 3.88
C ALA A 2 -24.02 12.64 3.60
N ASN A 3 -23.06 13.15 4.37
CA ASN A 3 -21.66 12.75 4.31
C ASN A 3 -21.48 11.45 5.11
N PHE A 4 -21.24 10.33 4.41
CA PHE A 4 -20.93 9.03 5.00
C PHE A 4 -19.43 8.73 4.90
N CYS A 5 -18.91 7.99 5.87
CA CYS A 5 -17.52 7.56 5.89
C CYS A 5 -17.32 6.41 4.90
N VAL A 6 -16.43 6.58 3.93
CA VAL A 6 -16.12 5.54 2.92
C VAL A 6 -15.46 4.29 3.52
N LYS A 7 -14.84 4.40 4.70
CA LYS A 7 -14.23 3.26 5.41
C LYS A 7 -15.23 2.37 6.16
N CYS A 8 -16.38 2.90 6.60
CA CYS A 8 -17.26 2.16 7.51
C CYS A 8 -18.75 2.51 7.42
N GLY A 9 -19.16 3.29 6.41
CA GLY A 9 -20.56 3.67 6.18
C GLY A 9 -21.19 4.57 7.26
N SER A 10 -20.46 4.95 8.31
CA SER A 10 -20.99 5.77 9.41
C SER A 10 -21.12 7.24 9.02
N HIS A 11 -22.07 7.97 9.60
CA HIS A 11 -22.20 9.42 9.39
C HIS A 11 -20.93 10.16 9.84
N LEU A 12 -20.45 11.08 9.00
CA LEU A 12 -19.31 11.94 9.32
C LEU A 12 -19.76 13.10 10.21
N ASN A 13 -19.00 13.39 11.27
CA ASN A 13 -19.16 14.57 12.10
C ASN A 13 -18.01 15.54 11.81
N ASN A 14 -18.29 16.70 11.22
CA ASN A 14 -17.26 17.66 10.75
C ASN A 14 -16.16 17.00 9.90
N ASN A 15 -16.56 16.17 8.94
CA ASN A 15 -15.68 15.38 8.07
C ASN A 15 -14.82 14.32 8.78
N ILE A 16 -14.95 14.11 10.09
CA ILE A 16 -14.25 13.07 10.82
C ILE A 16 -15.23 11.95 11.15
N CYS A 17 -14.86 10.71 10.85
CA CYS A 17 -15.65 9.56 11.24
C CYS A 17 -15.45 9.29 12.74
N PRO A 18 -16.52 9.30 13.55
CA PRO A 18 -16.42 9.02 14.98
C PRO A 18 -16.04 7.56 15.29
N ASN A 19 -16.25 6.64 14.34
CA ASN A 19 -15.98 5.21 14.52
C ASN A 19 -14.57 4.78 14.10
N CYS A 20 -14.01 5.35 13.03
CA CYS A 20 -12.71 4.92 12.51
C CYS A 20 -11.67 6.05 12.34
N GLY A 21 -12.00 7.28 12.76
CA GLY A 21 -11.11 8.43 12.68
C GLY A 21 -10.84 8.94 11.25
N TYR A 22 -11.47 8.35 10.23
CA TYR A 22 -11.32 8.75 8.83
C TYR A 22 -11.70 10.23 8.63
N ILE A 23 -10.78 11.01 8.07
CA ILE A 23 -10.98 12.44 7.78
C ILE A 23 -11.27 12.61 6.29
N SER A 24 -12.51 12.95 5.95
CA SER A 24 -12.98 13.25 4.60
C SER A 24 -12.51 14.63 4.14
N THR A 25 -11.49 14.71 3.30
CA THR A 25 -11.04 15.97 2.68
C THR A 25 -11.97 16.39 1.53
N ARG A 26 -13.21 16.82 1.82
CA ARG A 26 -14.06 17.45 0.79
C ARG A 26 -13.65 18.91 0.61
N ALA A 27 -12.80 19.16 -0.39
CA ALA A 27 -12.84 20.42 -1.13
C ALA A 27 -13.98 20.35 -2.18
N SER A 28 -14.66 21.47 -2.37
CA SER A 28 -15.86 21.63 -3.19
C SER A 28 -15.63 21.34 -4.69
N SER A 29 -16.69 20.78 -5.30
CA SER A 29 -17.01 20.75 -6.74
C SER A 29 -15.98 20.16 -7.72
N SER A 30 -16.16 18.89 -8.07
CA SER A 30 -16.11 18.40 -9.47
C SER A 30 -16.67 16.97 -9.54
N HIS A 31 -17.46 16.72 -10.58
CA HIS A 31 -18.00 15.46 -11.11
C HIS A 31 -17.74 14.17 -10.32
N HIS A 32 -18.80 13.52 -9.81
CA HIS A 32 -18.75 12.09 -9.47
C HIS A 32 -18.42 11.31 -10.74
N ILE A 33 -17.24 10.71 -10.78
CA ILE A 33 -16.78 9.84 -11.87
C ILE A 33 -16.95 8.39 -11.37
N THR A 34 -17.79 7.61 -12.04
CA THR A 34 -18.04 6.18 -11.74
C THR A 34 -17.22 5.32 -12.70
N CYS A 35 -16.37 4.39 -12.23
CA CYS A 35 -15.53 3.55 -13.12
C CYS A 35 -16.40 2.77 -14.10
N ARG A 36 -16.13 2.92 -15.39
CA ARG A 36 -16.88 2.26 -16.47
C ARG A 36 -16.72 0.74 -16.45
N VAL A 37 -15.68 0.23 -15.78
CA VAL A 37 -15.39 -1.20 -15.62
C VAL A 37 -16.12 -1.80 -14.40
N CYS A 38 -16.20 -1.07 -13.28
CA CYS A 38 -16.60 -1.58 -11.96
C CYS A 38 -17.90 -0.97 -11.41
N GLY A 39 -18.32 0.20 -11.91
CA GLY A 39 -19.43 0.99 -11.37
C GLY A 39 -19.19 1.63 -9.98
N GLY A 40 -18.00 1.48 -9.41
CA GLY A 40 -17.54 2.09 -8.15
C GLY A 40 -17.03 3.51 -8.30
N ASP A 41 -16.88 4.21 -7.18
CA ASP A 41 -16.41 5.59 -7.13
C ASP A 41 -14.95 5.68 -7.58
N CYS A 42 -14.64 6.66 -8.44
CA CYS A 42 -13.26 7.01 -8.75
C CYS A 42 -12.72 8.05 -7.78
N ASP A 43 -11.42 7.98 -7.51
CA ASP A 43 -10.72 9.03 -6.81
C ASP A 43 -10.62 10.31 -7.65
N LYS A 44 -9.99 11.36 -7.10
CA LYS A 44 -9.82 12.65 -7.80
C LYS A 44 -8.97 12.56 -9.09
N TYR A 45 -8.35 11.42 -9.37
CA TYR A 45 -7.54 11.15 -10.56
C TYR A 45 -8.27 10.27 -11.59
N GLY A 46 -9.54 9.93 -11.34
CA GLY A 46 -10.35 9.13 -12.25
C GLY A 46 -10.06 7.63 -12.16
N ILE A 47 -9.34 7.15 -11.13
CA ILE A 47 -9.06 5.73 -10.91
C ILE A 47 -10.13 5.15 -9.98
N CYS A 48 -10.75 4.02 -10.34
CA CYS A 48 -11.74 3.40 -9.43
C CYS A 48 -11.07 3.02 -8.12
N ILE A 49 -11.61 3.55 -7.02
CA ILE A 49 -11.25 3.14 -5.67
C ILE A 49 -11.52 1.63 -5.50
N SER A 50 -12.48 1.08 -6.23
CA SER A 50 -12.83 -0.34 -6.19
C SER A 50 -12.09 -1.23 -7.20
N CYS A 51 -11.62 -0.68 -8.33
CA CYS A 51 -11.23 -1.47 -9.52
C CYS A 51 -9.81 -1.19 -9.99
N GLY A 52 -9.16 -0.12 -9.50
CA GLY A 52 -7.84 0.30 -9.96
C GLY A 52 -7.77 0.79 -11.41
N GLU A 53 -8.79 0.51 -12.23
CA GLU A 53 -8.85 0.98 -13.61
C GLU A 53 -9.04 2.49 -13.69
N MET A 54 -8.30 3.08 -14.62
CA MET A 54 -8.39 4.47 -14.99
C MET A 54 -9.62 4.66 -15.87
N ASN A 55 -10.50 5.58 -15.48
CA ASN A 55 -11.69 5.89 -16.22
C ASN A 55 -11.33 6.89 -17.34
N ASP A 56 -11.11 6.39 -18.56
CA ASP A 56 -10.73 7.22 -19.72
C ASP A 56 -11.77 8.33 -19.96
N THR A 57 -11.46 9.53 -19.48
CA THR A 57 -12.11 10.77 -19.88
C THR A 57 -11.12 11.66 -20.63
N SER A 58 -10.44 11.13 -21.64
CA SER A 58 -9.80 11.97 -22.65
C SER A 58 -10.84 12.43 -23.68
N SER A 59 -11.67 13.40 -23.33
CA SER A 59 -12.25 14.32 -24.32
C SER A 59 -12.82 15.58 -23.66
N ASN A 60 -12.15 16.71 -23.93
CA ASN A 60 -12.64 18.09 -23.82
C ASN A 60 -12.86 18.71 -22.42
N ALA A 61 -11.82 19.38 -21.90
CA ALA A 61 -11.98 20.69 -21.28
C ALA A 61 -10.69 21.51 -21.43
N THR A 62 -10.62 22.32 -22.49
CA THR A 62 -9.74 23.49 -22.54
C THR A 62 -10.25 24.51 -21.51
N GLY A 63 -9.59 24.61 -20.35
CA GLY A 63 -9.97 25.54 -19.29
C GLY A 63 -8.75 26.02 -18.52
N ARG A 64 -8.38 27.28 -18.78
CA ARG A 64 -7.17 27.97 -18.33
C ARG A 64 -6.91 27.86 -16.82
N ASP A 65 -5.63 27.71 -16.50
CA ASP A 65 -5.04 28.02 -15.21
C ASP A 65 -5.47 29.38 -14.66
N ASN A 66 -5.72 29.43 -13.35
CA ASN A 66 -5.51 30.63 -12.55
C ASN A 66 -5.00 30.22 -11.16
N SER A 67 -3.68 30.15 -11.06
CA SER A 67 -2.93 30.16 -9.81
C SER A 67 -2.94 31.58 -9.23
N ALA A 68 -3.89 31.89 -8.36
CA ALA A 68 -3.80 32.95 -7.36
C ALA A 68 -5.09 32.93 -6.53
N ASN A 69 -4.96 33.20 -5.23
CA ASN A 69 -6.04 33.30 -4.23
C ASN A 69 -6.37 31.99 -3.53
N ASN A 70 -5.53 31.59 -2.57
CA ASN A 70 -5.98 31.05 -1.28
C ASN A 70 -4.94 31.22 -0.15
N ALA A 71 -4.16 32.31 -0.18
CA ALA A 71 -3.18 32.64 0.86
C ALA A 71 -3.72 33.58 1.97
N ALA A 72 -5.02 33.87 2.03
CA ALA A 72 -5.54 34.96 2.87
C ALA A 72 -6.71 34.61 3.80
N ALA A 73 -6.96 33.33 4.11
CA ALA A 73 -8.11 32.93 4.93
C ALA A 73 -7.79 32.08 6.19
N PHE A 74 -6.53 32.07 6.66
CA PHE A 74 -6.15 31.23 7.82
C PHE A 74 -5.73 31.98 9.09
N LEU A 75 -5.91 33.30 9.18
CA LEU A 75 -5.38 34.11 10.29
C LEU A 75 -6.40 34.68 11.29
N LYS A 76 -7.63 34.17 11.38
CA LYS A 76 -8.59 34.67 12.40
C LYS A 76 -9.47 33.60 13.04
N ARG A 77 -8.89 32.75 13.88
CA ARG A 77 -9.56 32.26 15.11
C ARG A 77 -8.59 31.43 15.96
N PHE A 78 -8.15 31.93 17.12
CA PHE A 78 -7.95 31.14 18.35
C PHE A 78 -7.59 32.10 19.51
N PRO A 79 -8.33 32.12 20.62
CA PRO A 79 -7.89 32.77 21.84
C PRO A 79 -6.93 31.87 22.64
N ARG A 80 -5.92 32.53 23.18
CA ARG A 80 -4.89 32.14 24.17
C ARG A 80 -5.26 31.01 25.15
N VAL A 81 -4.48 29.90 25.16
CA VAL A 81 -4.06 29.16 26.39
C VAL A 81 -2.75 28.36 26.13
N ILE A 82 -1.66 28.71 26.81
CA ILE A 82 -0.45 27.90 27.14
C ILE A 82 -0.04 28.43 28.55
N PRO A 83 0.64 27.73 29.51
CA PRO A 83 1.37 26.45 29.41
C PRO A 83 1.42 25.51 30.65
N VAL A 84 1.74 24.22 30.43
CA VAL A 84 2.51 23.39 31.41
C VAL A 84 3.53 22.45 30.73
N CYS A 85 3.37 22.03 29.47
CA CYS A 85 4.22 20.97 28.91
C CYS A 85 5.59 21.41 28.31
N ILE A 86 5.94 22.70 28.29
CA ILE A 86 7.18 23.18 27.63
C ILE A 86 8.39 23.24 28.58
N ILE A 87 8.17 23.24 29.90
CA ILE A 87 9.29 23.28 30.88
C ILE A 87 9.95 21.89 31.02
N GLY A 88 9.20 20.80 30.82
CA GLY A 88 9.74 19.44 30.91
C GLY A 88 10.71 19.09 29.76
N LEU A 89 10.49 19.63 28.56
CA LEU A 89 11.32 19.31 27.39
C LEU A 89 12.71 19.95 27.45
N LEU A 90 12.84 21.11 28.12
CA LEU A 90 14.11 21.83 28.24
C LEU A 90 15.02 21.27 29.34
N VAL A 91 14.46 20.64 30.38
CA VAL A 91 15.25 20.00 31.46
C VAL A 91 15.85 18.67 31.00
N PHE A 92 15.15 17.91 30.14
CA PHE A 92 15.66 16.65 29.59
C PHE A 92 16.84 16.83 28.62
N ILE A 93 16.83 17.90 27.82
CA ILE A 93 17.90 18.21 26.85
C ILE A 93 19.20 18.60 27.57
N LEU A 94 19.13 19.24 28.73
CA LEU A 94 20.30 19.59 29.53
C LEU A 94 20.94 18.38 30.24
N ILE A 95 20.15 17.39 30.67
CA ILE A 95 20.66 16.19 31.35
C ILE A 95 21.32 15.22 30.34
N ALA A 96 20.74 15.07 29.14
CA ALA A 96 21.32 14.23 28.09
C ALA A 96 22.66 14.78 27.54
N GLY A 97 22.80 16.11 27.47
CA GLY A 97 24.03 16.76 27.01
C GLY A 97 25.23 16.58 27.96
N VAL A 98 24.99 16.50 29.27
CA VAL A 98 26.06 16.31 30.29
C VAL A 98 26.60 14.87 30.29
N ILE A 99 25.78 13.88 29.97
CA ILE A 99 26.20 12.46 29.92
C ILE A 99 27.12 12.17 28.71
N ILE A 100 26.92 12.88 27.59
CA ILE A 100 27.76 12.73 26.39
C ILE A 100 29.13 13.42 26.58
N LEU A 101 29.20 14.49 27.36
CA LEU A 101 30.45 15.20 27.64
C LEU A 101 31.34 14.51 28.69
N LEU A 102 30.81 13.57 29.48
CA LEU A 102 31.59 12.82 30.49
C LEU A 102 32.18 11.49 29.98
N ARG A 103 31.84 11.04 28.76
CA ARG A 103 32.36 9.78 28.18
C ARG A 103 33.63 9.92 27.34
N ASN A 104 34.07 11.14 27.02
CA ASN A 104 35.21 11.36 26.10
C ASN A 104 36.58 11.58 26.76
N ASN A 105 36.70 11.46 28.09
CA ASN A 105 37.99 11.46 28.75
C ASN A 105 38.24 10.10 29.41
N ASN A 106 38.79 9.16 28.64
CA ASN A 106 39.77 8.15 29.06
C ASN A 106 39.90 7.06 27.99
N THR A 107 40.98 7.07 27.21
CA THR A 107 42.01 6.00 27.18
C THR A 107 42.95 6.16 26.00
N ALA A 108 44.22 5.88 26.28
CA ALA A 108 45.40 6.09 25.44
C ALA A 108 45.57 5.01 24.36
N ALA A 109 46.33 5.39 23.32
CA ALA A 109 46.76 4.57 22.20
C ALA A 109 47.68 3.40 22.60
N PRO A 110 47.83 2.41 21.71
CA PRO A 110 49.14 1.81 21.47
C PRO A 110 49.57 1.84 20.00
N THR A 111 50.86 2.09 19.84
CA THR A 111 51.65 2.13 18.60
C THR A 111 52.01 0.74 18.09
N THR A 112 51.94 0.51 16.77
CA THR A 112 52.83 -0.44 16.05
C THR A 112 53.18 0.04 14.63
N LYS A 113 54.41 -0.30 14.23
CA LYS A 113 55.28 0.20 13.12
C LYS A 113 54.96 -0.40 11.72
N PRO A 114 55.64 0.06 10.62
CA PRO A 114 55.08 0.15 9.27
C PRO A 114 55.35 -1.07 8.37
N GLN A 115 54.50 -1.28 7.36
CA GLN A 115 54.77 -2.19 6.24
C GLN A 115 54.74 -1.46 4.88
N LYS A 116 55.64 -1.95 4.01
CA LYS A 116 56.15 -1.40 2.73
C LYS A 116 55.13 -1.45 1.57
N PRO A 117 55.37 -0.68 0.49
CA PRO A 117 54.43 -0.51 -0.62
C PRO A 117 54.50 -1.70 -1.59
N TYR A 118 53.36 -2.07 -2.19
CA TYR A 118 53.35 -2.95 -3.35
C TYR A 118 52.53 -2.36 -4.50
N HIS A 119 53.04 -2.66 -5.68
CA HIS A 119 52.76 -2.04 -6.97
C HIS A 119 51.32 -2.17 -7.47
N THR A 120 50.86 -1.09 -8.08
CA THR A 120 49.77 -1.01 -9.05
C THR A 120 50.02 -1.94 -10.24
N THR A 121 49.01 -2.71 -10.62
CA THR A 121 48.86 -3.20 -11.99
C THR A 121 47.47 -2.83 -12.48
N THR A 122 47.47 -2.00 -13.51
CA THR A 122 46.32 -1.44 -14.19
C THR A 122 45.69 -2.51 -15.06
N THR A 123 44.44 -2.89 -14.79
CA THR A 123 43.54 -3.46 -15.79
C THR A 123 42.27 -2.63 -15.83
N LYS A 124 42.02 -2.09 -17.02
CA LYS A 124 40.87 -1.30 -17.47
C LYS A 124 39.54 -1.84 -16.92
N PRO A 125 38.66 -1.00 -16.33
CA PRO A 125 37.30 -1.43 -16.01
C PRO A 125 36.55 -1.69 -17.33
N SER A 126 35.86 -2.82 -17.41
CA SER A 126 34.71 -2.98 -18.29
C SER A 126 33.63 -2.02 -17.83
N ASP A 127 33.09 -1.22 -18.75
CA ASP A 127 32.02 -0.25 -18.55
C ASP A 127 30.66 -0.93 -18.28
N ASP A 128 30.57 -1.76 -17.24
CA ASP A 128 29.31 -2.28 -16.68
C ASP A 128 29.08 -1.62 -15.30
N ASP A 129 28.97 -0.28 -15.28
CA ASP A 129 28.57 0.45 -14.07
C ASP A 129 27.04 0.57 -14.05
N ASN A 130 26.38 -0.52 -13.68
CA ASN A 130 24.94 -0.60 -13.41
C ASN A 130 24.61 -0.02 -12.01
N THR A 131 25.28 1.07 -11.62
CA THR A 131 24.96 1.85 -10.42
C THR A 131 24.18 3.10 -10.87
N SER A 132 22.93 3.21 -10.43
CA SER A 132 22.08 4.34 -10.81
C SER A 132 22.76 5.67 -10.46
N ASN A 133 22.88 6.54 -11.45
CA ASN A 133 23.60 7.81 -11.31
C ASN A 133 22.74 8.79 -10.49
N ALA A 134 23.37 9.61 -9.63
CA ALA A 134 22.68 10.69 -8.92
C ALA A 134 21.86 11.61 -9.85
N ALA A 135 22.24 11.72 -11.14
CA ALA A 135 21.52 12.48 -12.15
C ALA A 135 20.16 11.88 -12.56
N ASP A 136 19.94 10.58 -12.29
CA ASP A 136 18.72 9.86 -12.64
C ASP A 136 17.53 10.26 -11.75
N PHE A 137 17.79 10.89 -10.61
CA PHE A 137 16.76 11.21 -9.63
C PHE A 137 16.60 12.72 -9.46
N ARG A 138 15.35 13.18 -9.47
CA ARG A 138 14.98 14.52 -8.99
C ARG A 138 14.63 14.41 -7.52
N ILE A 139 15.29 15.23 -6.70
CA ILE A 139 15.12 15.21 -5.25
C ILE A 139 14.81 16.61 -4.72
N SER A 140 13.85 16.70 -3.80
CA SER A 140 13.55 17.93 -3.08
C SER A 140 14.61 18.24 -2.02
N ARG A 141 14.61 19.48 -1.50
CA ARG A 141 15.49 19.87 -0.39
C ARG A 141 15.22 19.10 0.91
N LEU A 142 14.10 18.39 1.00
CA LEU A 142 13.70 17.60 2.17
C LEU A 142 14.11 16.13 2.06
N GLY A 143 14.78 15.73 0.97
CA GLY A 143 15.21 14.33 0.79
C GLY A 143 14.16 13.42 0.15
N VAL A 144 13.07 13.98 -0.39
CA VAL A 144 12.04 13.23 -1.10
C VAL A 144 12.36 13.19 -2.59
N ILE A 145 12.48 11.99 -3.17
CA ILE A 145 12.58 11.81 -4.62
C ILE A 145 11.24 12.16 -5.25
N THR A 146 11.23 13.11 -6.19
CA THR A 146 10.00 13.60 -6.83
C THR A 146 9.82 13.06 -8.25
N ALA A 147 10.89 12.58 -8.87
CA ALA A 147 10.83 11.94 -10.18
C ALA A 147 12.08 11.09 -10.44
N TYR A 148 11.92 9.99 -11.15
CA TYR A 148 12.99 9.24 -11.80
C TYR A 148 13.05 9.58 -13.29
N CYS A 149 14.26 9.77 -13.79
CA CYS A 149 14.56 10.17 -15.17
C CYS A 149 15.71 9.33 -15.76
N GLY A 150 16.11 8.24 -15.09
CA GLY A 150 17.15 7.35 -15.56
C GLY A 150 16.66 6.40 -16.66
N HIS A 151 17.58 5.57 -17.17
CA HIS A 151 17.32 4.68 -18.30
C HIS A 151 16.61 3.36 -17.92
N GLY A 152 16.36 3.09 -16.64
CA GLY A 152 15.80 1.83 -16.15
C GLY A 152 16.84 0.73 -15.96
N GLY A 153 16.43 -0.53 -16.05
CA GLY A 153 17.23 -1.69 -15.68
C GLY A 153 17.21 -1.93 -14.18
N ASP A 154 18.38 -2.18 -13.60
CA ASP A 154 18.53 -2.41 -12.16
C ASP A 154 18.78 -1.09 -11.43
N VAL A 155 17.75 -0.63 -10.72
CA VAL A 155 17.79 0.68 -10.05
C VAL A 155 18.02 0.48 -8.55
N VAL A 156 19.10 1.07 -8.04
CA VAL A 156 19.40 1.09 -6.60
C VAL A 156 19.27 2.51 -6.09
N ILE A 157 18.18 2.84 -5.40
CA ILE A 157 18.03 4.20 -4.87
C ILE A 157 19.16 4.46 -3.87
N PRO A 158 20.02 5.48 -4.08
CA PRO A 158 21.11 5.76 -3.16
C PRO A 158 20.57 6.36 -1.85
N SER A 159 21.27 6.14 -0.74
CA SER A 159 20.87 6.72 0.56
C SER A 159 21.04 8.25 0.63
N SER A 160 21.74 8.85 -0.33
CA SER A 160 21.91 10.30 -0.48
C SER A 160 22.15 10.70 -1.93
N ILE A 161 21.65 11.86 -2.34
CA ILE A 161 21.81 12.42 -3.69
C ILE A 161 22.32 13.85 -3.55
N ASN A 162 23.51 14.13 -4.08
CA ASN A 162 24.18 15.44 -3.98
C ASN A 162 24.28 15.95 -2.52
N GLY A 163 24.58 15.04 -1.58
CA GLY A 163 24.68 15.36 -0.15
C GLY A 163 23.34 15.50 0.59
N ILE A 164 22.21 15.37 -0.10
CA ILE A 164 20.88 15.35 0.52
C ILE A 164 20.52 13.90 0.86
N PRO A 165 20.27 13.55 2.13
CA PRO A 165 19.80 12.21 2.50
C PRO A 165 18.46 11.89 1.82
N VAL A 166 18.32 10.68 1.27
CA VAL A 166 17.06 10.21 0.69
C VAL A 166 16.20 9.64 1.81
N THR A 167 15.13 10.33 2.14
CA THR A 167 14.23 10.03 3.27
C THR A 167 12.84 9.60 2.82
N GLY A 168 12.47 9.84 1.56
CA GLY A 168 11.15 9.48 1.04
C GLY A 168 11.11 9.40 -0.47
N ILE A 169 10.03 8.80 -0.96
CA ILE A 169 9.69 8.73 -2.38
C ILE A 169 8.33 9.40 -2.54
N GLY A 170 8.26 10.40 -3.40
CA GLY A 170 7.07 11.22 -3.61
C GLY A 170 5.97 10.48 -4.36
N GLU A 171 4.78 11.07 -4.35
CA GLU A 171 3.66 10.65 -5.18
C GLU A 171 4.09 10.58 -6.65
N GLN A 172 3.75 9.47 -7.33
CA GLN A 172 4.02 9.21 -8.75
C GLN A 172 5.51 9.29 -9.19
N ALA A 173 6.47 9.31 -8.27
CA ALA A 173 7.88 9.58 -8.61
C ALA A 173 8.49 8.61 -9.63
N PHE A 174 8.01 7.37 -9.69
CA PHE A 174 8.38 6.33 -10.64
C PHE A 174 7.17 5.77 -11.39
N MET A 175 6.06 6.51 -11.46
CA MET A 175 4.87 6.05 -12.19
C MET A 175 5.22 5.75 -13.65
N GLU A 176 4.73 4.62 -14.15
CA GLU A 176 4.88 4.15 -15.54
C GLU A 176 6.34 3.96 -15.99
N GLN A 177 7.28 3.76 -15.06
CA GLN A 177 8.68 3.44 -15.37
C GLN A 177 8.84 1.98 -15.81
N THR A 178 8.30 1.68 -16.99
CA THR A 178 8.34 0.35 -17.62
C THR A 178 9.74 -0.10 -18.01
N SER A 179 10.76 0.76 -17.98
CA SER A 179 12.15 0.37 -18.20
C SER A 179 12.81 -0.27 -16.98
N ILE A 180 12.25 -0.11 -15.77
CA ILE A 180 12.84 -0.66 -14.53
C ILE A 180 12.52 -2.15 -14.43
N THR A 181 13.56 -2.97 -14.27
CA THR A 181 13.45 -4.44 -14.12
C THR A 181 13.67 -4.91 -12.69
N SER A 182 14.53 -4.21 -11.94
CA SER A 182 14.70 -4.42 -10.50
C SER A 182 14.85 -3.09 -9.76
N LEU A 183 14.40 -3.07 -8.50
CA LEU A 183 14.44 -1.88 -7.66
C LEU A 183 14.86 -2.22 -6.24
N THR A 184 15.88 -1.52 -5.73
CA THR A 184 16.27 -1.55 -4.32
C THR A 184 15.95 -0.22 -3.66
N ILE A 185 15.07 -0.24 -2.65
CA ILE A 185 14.74 0.92 -1.81
C ILE A 185 15.56 0.83 -0.51
N PRO A 186 16.45 1.80 -0.22
CA PRO A 186 17.35 1.74 0.92
C PRO A 186 16.62 2.06 2.23
N GLY A 187 17.17 1.60 3.36
CA GLY A 187 16.58 1.81 4.70
C GLY A 187 16.53 3.28 5.18
N SER A 188 17.15 4.19 4.44
CA SER A 188 17.02 5.63 4.68
C SER A 188 15.64 6.17 4.30
N VAL A 189 14.97 5.53 3.31
CA VAL A 189 13.59 5.86 2.91
C VAL A 189 12.63 5.45 4.02
N LYS A 190 11.82 6.40 4.50
CA LYS A 190 10.83 6.23 5.56
C LYS A 190 9.42 6.09 5.01
N ASP A 191 9.12 6.81 3.94
CA ASP A 191 7.77 6.90 3.39
C ASP A 191 7.81 6.83 1.86
N ILE A 192 6.87 6.07 1.29
CA ILE A 192 6.63 5.98 -0.15
C ILE A 192 5.26 6.59 -0.43
N GLY A 193 5.17 7.52 -1.37
CA GLY A 193 3.94 8.23 -1.72
C GLY A 193 2.95 7.40 -2.52
N ASN A 194 1.75 7.94 -2.69
CA ASN A 194 0.70 7.32 -3.49
C ASN A 194 1.17 7.12 -4.94
N PHE A 195 0.79 6.00 -5.55
CA PHE A 195 1.13 5.67 -6.94
C PHE A 195 2.62 5.73 -7.30
N ALA A 196 3.52 5.71 -6.31
CA ALA A 196 4.95 5.97 -6.53
C ALA A 196 5.56 5.08 -7.61
N PHE A 197 5.17 3.81 -7.70
CA PHE A 197 5.61 2.82 -8.70
C PHE A 197 4.43 2.23 -9.48
N HIS A 198 3.30 2.93 -9.55
CA HIS A 198 2.15 2.47 -10.31
C HIS A 198 2.55 2.21 -11.77
N LYS A 199 2.12 1.08 -12.35
CA LYS A 199 2.44 0.66 -13.73
C LYS A 199 3.94 0.53 -14.03
N CYS A 200 4.78 0.22 -13.04
CA CYS A 200 6.13 -0.30 -13.31
C CYS A 200 6.03 -1.76 -13.82
N THR A 201 5.45 -1.97 -15.00
CA THR A 201 4.98 -3.28 -15.46
C THR A 201 6.08 -4.33 -15.63
N ASN A 202 7.33 -3.91 -15.87
CA ASN A 202 8.49 -4.79 -16.00
C ASN A 202 9.27 -5.00 -14.69
N LEU A 203 8.84 -4.37 -13.58
CA LEU A 203 9.49 -4.54 -12.29
C LEU A 203 9.27 -5.97 -11.78
N SER A 204 10.31 -6.78 -11.85
CA SER A 204 10.28 -8.21 -11.51
C SER A 204 10.86 -8.51 -10.13
N SER A 205 11.72 -7.63 -9.62
CA SER A 205 12.39 -7.78 -8.32
C SER A 205 12.34 -6.46 -7.55
N LEU A 206 11.79 -6.50 -6.34
CA LEU A 206 11.65 -5.37 -5.45
C LEU A 206 12.26 -5.70 -4.08
N THR A 207 13.22 -4.89 -3.64
CA THR A 207 13.79 -4.97 -2.29
C THR A 207 13.34 -3.78 -1.46
N LEU A 208 12.54 -4.05 -0.42
CA LEU A 208 12.13 -3.09 0.59
C LEU A 208 13.01 -3.25 1.83
N SER A 209 13.95 -2.32 2.05
CA SER A 209 14.88 -2.42 3.17
C SER A 209 14.25 -2.05 4.52
N GLU A 210 14.81 -2.59 5.60
CA GLU A 210 14.49 -2.18 6.96
C GLU A 210 14.70 -0.68 7.17
N GLY A 211 13.73 -0.02 7.78
CA GLY A 211 13.69 1.43 7.96
C GLY A 211 12.51 2.10 7.27
N LEU A 212 11.87 1.44 6.30
CA LEU A 212 10.62 1.86 5.67
C LEU A 212 9.47 1.76 6.68
N ALA A 213 8.75 2.86 6.91
CA ALA A 213 7.69 2.96 7.90
C ALA A 213 6.29 2.92 7.27
N THR A 214 6.08 3.62 6.15
CA THR A 214 4.77 3.68 5.47
C THR A 214 4.85 3.61 3.95
N THR A 215 3.81 3.07 3.33
CA THR A 215 3.55 3.22 1.90
C THR A 215 2.19 3.86 1.63
N GLY A 216 2.11 4.63 0.55
CA GLY A 216 0.91 5.26 0.06
C GLY A 216 0.02 4.30 -0.72
N GLU A 217 -1.18 4.77 -1.02
CA GLU A 217 -2.20 4.01 -1.76
C GLU A 217 -1.70 3.69 -3.17
N HIS A 218 -2.00 2.47 -3.64
CA HIS A 218 -1.65 1.99 -4.98
C HIS A 218 -0.16 2.09 -5.35
N CYS A 219 0.74 2.15 -4.36
CA CYS A 219 2.15 2.46 -4.61
C CYS A 219 2.87 1.46 -5.53
N PHE A 220 2.49 0.18 -5.58
CA PHE A 220 3.00 -0.83 -6.52
C PHE A 220 1.90 -1.43 -7.41
N ASN A 221 0.76 -0.74 -7.57
CA ASN A 221 -0.35 -1.26 -8.38
C ASN A 221 0.07 -1.46 -9.85
N GLN A 222 -0.39 -2.54 -10.48
CA GLN A 222 -0.02 -2.93 -11.85
C GLN A 222 1.49 -3.12 -12.08
N CYS A 223 2.25 -3.56 -11.06
CA CYS A 223 3.61 -4.08 -11.25
C CYS A 223 3.55 -5.53 -11.73
N ASN A 224 3.06 -5.75 -12.96
CA ASN A 224 2.64 -7.06 -13.45
C ASN A 224 3.73 -8.13 -13.47
N SER A 225 5.01 -7.75 -13.59
CA SER A 225 6.14 -8.70 -13.57
C SER A 225 6.60 -9.11 -12.18
N LEU A 226 6.12 -8.46 -11.11
CA LEU A 226 6.56 -8.72 -9.75
C LEU A 226 6.04 -10.08 -9.30
N THR A 227 6.94 -10.97 -8.86
CA THR A 227 6.59 -12.37 -8.53
C THR A 227 6.43 -12.63 -7.03
N SER A 228 7.18 -11.90 -6.21
CA SER A 228 7.11 -11.96 -4.76
C SER A 228 7.49 -10.62 -4.15
N VAL A 229 7.00 -10.33 -2.95
CA VAL A 229 7.45 -9.18 -2.15
C VAL A 229 7.63 -9.60 -0.71
N THR A 230 8.65 -9.05 -0.04
CA THR A 230 8.82 -9.18 1.41
C THR A 230 8.56 -7.84 2.09
N VAL A 231 7.56 -7.81 2.97
CA VAL A 231 7.24 -6.68 3.84
C VAL A 231 8.27 -6.62 4.97
N PRO A 232 9.06 -5.54 5.11
CA PRO A 232 10.09 -5.44 6.14
C PRO A 232 9.48 -5.34 7.54
N ALA A 233 10.26 -5.69 8.57
CA ALA A 233 9.80 -5.66 9.97
C ALA A 233 9.44 -4.24 10.43
N SER A 234 10.10 -3.24 9.86
CA SER A 234 9.85 -1.82 10.13
C SER A 234 8.52 -1.29 9.56
N LEU A 235 7.89 -1.96 8.59
CA LEU A 235 6.70 -1.43 7.93
C LEU A 235 5.50 -1.46 8.87
N ARG A 236 4.92 -0.28 9.12
CA ARG A 236 3.80 -0.08 10.04
C ARG A 236 2.46 0.01 9.33
N SER A 237 2.46 0.67 8.17
CA SER A 237 1.27 0.87 7.35
C SER A 237 1.61 0.64 5.90
N TYR A 238 0.82 -0.18 5.20
CA TYR A 238 0.83 -0.19 3.75
C TYR A 238 -0.45 0.46 3.22
N GLY A 239 -0.36 1.14 2.08
CA GLY A 239 -1.51 1.81 1.48
C GLY A 239 -2.49 0.82 0.88
N TYR A 240 -3.78 1.16 0.94
CA TYR A 240 -4.81 0.39 0.24
C TYR A 240 -4.43 0.21 -1.23
N GLY A 241 -4.67 -0.99 -1.75
CA GLY A 241 -4.41 -1.27 -3.15
C GLY A 241 -2.94 -1.35 -3.57
N SER A 242 -1.99 -1.32 -2.62
CA SER A 242 -0.55 -1.28 -2.94
C SER A 242 -0.10 -2.36 -3.91
N PHE A 243 -0.67 -3.58 -3.84
CA PHE A 243 -0.33 -4.71 -4.72
C PHE A 243 -1.51 -5.16 -5.59
N MET A 244 -2.54 -4.34 -5.75
CA MET A 244 -3.64 -4.68 -6.66
C MET A 244 -3.12 -4.79 -8.10
N GLU A 245 -3.67 -5.72 -8.86
CA GLU A 245 -3.34 -5.93 -10.28
C GLU A 245 -1.87 -6.29 -10.55
N CYS A 246 -1.13 -6.76 -9.54
CA CYS A 246 0.16 -7.39 -9.75
C CYS A 246 -0.04 -8.85 -10.24
N GLU A 247 -0.31 -9.01 -11.54
CA GLU A 247 -0.76 -10.28 -12.16
C GLU A 247 0.10 -11.50 -11.81
N ASN A 248 1.43 -11.35 -11.78
CA ASN A 248 2.35 -12.45 -11.49
C ASN A 248 2.75 -12.57 -10.02
N LEU A 249 2.22 -11.72 -9.13
CA LEU A 249 2.58 -11.76 -7.70
C LEU A 249 1.99 -13.00 -7.07
N ARG A 250 2.85 -13.91 -6.59
CA ARG A 250 2.47 -15.20 -6.01
C ARG A 250 2.55 -15.22 -4.50
N SER A 251 3.43 -14.42 -3.91
CA SER A 251 3.58 -14.34 -2.44
C SER A 251 3.82 -12.92 -1.96
N ILE A 252 3.18 -12.60 -0.84
CA ILE A 252 3.51 -11.48 0.03
C ILE A 252 4.01 -12.09 1.34
N ASP A 253 5.31 -12.05 1.53
CA ASP A 253 5.97 -12.53 2.74
C ASP A 253 6.21 -11.37 3.72
N VAL A 254 6.35 -11.68 5.00
CA VAL A 254 6.57 -10.69 6.06
C VAL A 254 7.82 -11.06 6.84
N SER A 255 8.76 -10.12 6.95
CA SER A 255 10.00 -10.31 7.71
C SER A 255 9.72 -10.64 9.19
N PRO A 256 10.50 -11.55 9.80
CA PRO A 256 10.42 -11.81 11.23
C PRO A 256 10.54 -10.53 12.05
N GLY A 257 9.70 -10.37 13.06
CA GLY A 257 9.70 -9.19 13.94
C GLY A 257 8.81 -8.04 13.50
N ASN A 258 8.09 -8.16 12.37
CA ASN A 258 7.00 -7.23 12.07
C ASN A 258 5.90 -7.35 13.14
N THR A 259 5.49 -6.22 13.73
CA THR A 259 4.49 -6.17 14.81
C THR A 259 3.08 -5.76 14.35
N ASN A 260 2.89 -5.52 13.04
CA ASN A 260 1.62 -5.08 12.45
C ASN A 260 1.04 -6.10 11.48
N TYR A 261 1.91 -6.89 10.84
CA TYR A 261 1.54 -7.86 9.83
C TYR A 261 2.18 -9.21 10.08
N ARG A 262 1.62 -10.23 9.45
CA ARG A 262 2.22 -11.54 9.28
C ARG A 262 1.79 -12.12 7.94
N SER A 263 2.52 -13.11 7.44
CA SER A 263 2.10 -13.89 6.29
C SER A 263 1.94 -15.35 6.65
N LYS A 264 1.11 -16.04 5.87
CA LYS A 264 0.99 -17.50 5.87
C LYS A 264 0.77 -17.96 4.44
N ASP A 265 1.66 -18.82 3.95
CA ASP A 265 1.61 -19.38 2.60
C ASP A 265 1.49 -18.29 1.52
N GLY A 266 2.25 -17.19 1.67
CA GLY A 266 2.25 -16.06 0.73
C GLY A 266 1.04 -15.12 0.81
N VAL A 267 0.11 -15.32 1.74
CA VAL A 267 -1.05 -14.45 1.98
C VAL A 267 -0.81 -13.54 3.17
N LEU A 268 -1.20 -12.27 3.07
CA LEU A 268 -0.97 -11.23 4.07
C LEU A 268 -2.12 -11.14 5.07
N PHE A 269 -1.77 -10.99 6.34
CA PHE A 269 -2.69 -10.84 7.46
C PHE A 269 -2.26 -9.68 8.37
N ASN A 270 -3.20 -9.20 9.18
CA ASN A 270 -2.84 -8.39 10.35
C ASN A 270 -2.04 -9.24 11.37
N TYR A 271 -1.36 -8.59 12.31
CA TYR A 271 -0.47 -9.29 13.25
C TYR A 271 -1.17 -10.38 14.08
N SER A 272 -2.41 -10.14 14.52
CA SER A 272 -3.21 -11.14 15.26
C SER A 272 -3.67 -12.32 14.39
N GLY A 273 -3.55 -12.20 13.07
CA GLY A 273 -4.06 -13.17 12.09
C GLY A 273 -5.59 -13.24 12.04
N THR A 274 -6.29 -12.24 12.57
CA THR A 274 -7.76 -12.19 12.59
C THR A 274 -8.34 -11.58 11.32
N GLU A 275 -7.53 -10.86 10.54
CA GLU A 275 -7.94 -10.24 9.28
C GLU A 275 -7.03 -10.75 8.15
N LEU A 276 -7.64 -11.35 7.13
CA LEU A 276 -6.98 -11.67 5.87
C LEU A 276 -7.01 -10.43 5.00
N LEU A 277 -5.85 -9.83 4.80
CA LEU A 277 -5.71 -8.50 4.23
C LEU A 277 -5.52 -8.50 2.71
N ALA A 278 -4.72 -9.44 2.20
CA ALA A 278 -4.47 -9.57 0.77
C ALA A 278 -3.97 -10.98 0.42
N CYS A 279 -4.64 -11.60 -0.54
CA CYS A 279 -4.17 -12.73 -1.31
C CYS A 279 -3.60 -12.20 -2.64
N PRO A 280 -2.38 -12.59 -3.04
CA PRO A 280 -1.82 -12.15 -4.31
C PRO A 280 -2.64 -12.60 -5.52
N MET A 281 -2.78 -11.74 -6.53
CA MET A 281 -3.51 -12.05 -7.78
C MET A 281 -3.00 -13.31 -8.49
N GLY A 282 -1.69 -13.50 -8.49
CA GLY A 282 -1.02 -14.66 -9.07
C GLY A 282 -1.02 -15.89 -8.17
N TYR A 283 -1.72 -15.89 -7.02
CA TYR A 283 -1.85 -17.06 -6.17
C TYR A 283 -2.54 -18.20 -6.91
N VAL A 284 -1.95 -19.40 -6.89
CA VAL A 284 -2.43 -20.56 -7.65
C VAL A 284 -2.87 -21.67 -6.70
N GLY A 285 -4.02 -22.27 -7.01
CA GLY A 285 -4.46 -23.50 -6.36
C GLY A 285 -5.54 -23.26 -5.30
N HIS A 286 -5.47 -23.99 -4.20
CA HIS A 286 -6.45 -23.96 -3.13
C HIS A 286 -5.92 -23.13 -1.95
N TYR A 287 -6.79 -22.39 -1.27
CA TYR A 287 -6.43 -21.72 -0.01
C TYR A 287 -7.38 -22.09 1.13
N ASP A 288 -6.82 -22.62 2.22
CA ASP A 288 -7.51 -22.84 3.48
C ASP A 288 -7.36 -21.61 4.37
N ILE A 289 -8.46 -20.89 4.62
CA ILE A 289 -8.42 -19.77 5.55
C ILE A 289 -8.17 -20.30 6.97
N PRO A 290 -7.15 -19.82 7.71
CA PRO A 290 -6.86 -20.27 9.07
C PRO A 290 -8.02 -20.06 10.07
N GLU A 291 -8.12 -20.92 11.08
CA GLU A 291 -9.21 -20.93 12.09
C GLU A 291 -9.38 -19.59 12.83
N ASN A 292 -8.32 -18.82 13.05
CA ASN A 292 -8.41 -17.58 13.83
C ASN A 292 -8.85 -16.35 12.99
N VAL A 293 -9.08 -16.51 11.68
CA VAL A 293 -9.48 -15.41 10.79
C VAL A 293 -10.97 -15.12 10.95
N LYS A 294 -11.29 -13.91 11.39
CA LYS A 294 -12.65 -13.39 11.59
C LYS A 294 -13.16 -12.59 10.40
N ILE A 295 -12.27 -11.93 9.66
CA ILE A 295 -12.64 -11.00 8.60
C ILE A 295 -11.81 -11.27 7.35
N ILE A 296 -12.47 -11.39 6.21
CA ILE A 296 -11.85 -11.24 4.89
C ILE A 296 -12.10 -9.80 4.47
N THR A 297 -11.03 -9.00 4.44
CA THR A 297 -11.17 -7.55 4.29
C THR A 297 -11.50 -7.13 2.87
N VAL A 298 -11.79 -5.83 2.69
CA VAL A 298 -12.09 -5.24 1.39
C VAL A 298 -11.06 -5.66 0.33
N GLY A 299 -11.56 -6.31 -0.72
CA GLY A 299 -10.76 -6.71 -1.88
C GLY A 299 -9.67 -7.77 -1.61
N ALA A 300 -9.72 -8.50 -0.49
CA ALA A 300 -8.63 -9.39 -0.10
C ALA A 300 -8.29 -10.49 -1.13
N PHE A 301 -9.27 -11.00 -1.88
CA PHE A 301 -9.08 -11.92 -3.02
C PHE A 301 -9.48 -11.27 -4.36
N HIS A 302 -9.55 -9.94 -4.44
CA HIS A 302 -9.94 -9.25 -5.66
C HIS A 302 -9.04 -9.66 -6.84
N CYS A 303 -9.66 -10.01 -7.97
CA CYS A 303 -9.01 -10.44 -9.19
C CYS A 303 -8.07 -11.65 -9.03
N CYS A 304 -8.17 -12.45 -7.94
CA CYS A 304 -7.44 -13.71 -7.80
C CYS A 304 -7.96 -14.72 -8.83
N SER A 305 -7.47 -14.60 -10.06
CA SER A 305 -7.96 -15.32 -11.23
C SER A 305 -7.37 -16.73 -11.35
N ASN A 306 -6.30 -17.03 -10.60
CA ASN A 306 -5.65 -18.34 -10.61
C ASN A 306 -6.02 -19.22 -9.40
N ILE A 307 -6.89 -18.74 -8.51
CA ILE A 307 -7.39 -19.52 -7.37
C ILE A 307 -8.48 -20.48 -7.84
N SER A 308 -8.35 -21.75 -7.45
CA SER A 308 -9.28 -22.82 -7.83
C SER A 308 -10.43 -22.98 -6.84
N SER A 309 -10.16 -22.73 -5.56
CA SER A 309 -11.11 -22.92 -4.46
C SER A 309 -10.57 -22.28 -3.18
N VAL A 310 -11.48 -21.89 -2.29
CA VAL A 310 -11.16 -21.36 -0.96
C VAL A 310 -12.02 -22.07 0.07
N THR A 311 -11.40 -22.62 1.10
CA THR A 311 -12.13 -23.13 2.28
C THR A 311 -12.23 -22.00 3.32
N LEU A 312 -13.46 -21.65 3.67
CA LEU A 312 -13.73 -20.68 4.74
C LEU A 312 -13.75 -21.40 6.09
N ASN A 313 -13.18 -20.79 7.13
CA ASN A 313 -13.17 -21.36 8.48
C ASN A 313 -14.51 -21.10 9.22
N GLU A 314 -14.83 -21.92 10.22
CA GLU A 314 -16.08 -21.84 11.00
C GLU A 314 -16.12 -20.71 12.05
N GLU A 315 -15.05 -19.92 12.17
CA GLU A 315 -14.97 -18.73 13.02
C GLU A 315 -15.15 -17.43 12.23
N LEU A 316 -15.27 -17.48 10.90
CA LEU A 316 -15.35 -16.32 10.03
C LEU A 316 -16.63 -15.54 10.28
N GLU A 317 -16.53 -14.26 10.59
CA GLU A 317 -17.67 -13.41 10.96
C GLU A 317 -18.13 -12.51 9.80
N SER A 318 -17.21 -12.05 8.95
CA SER A 318 -17.53 -11.09 7.88
C SER A 318 -16.72 -11.32 6.61
N ILE A 319 -17.42 -11.17 5.48
CA ILE A 319 -16.83 -11.05 4.14
C ILE A 319 -17.09 -9.62 3.68
N GLU A 320 -16.05 -8.80 3.56
CA GLU A 320 -16.21 -7.37 3.24
C GLU A 320 -16.40 -7.09 1.74
N ASN A 321 -16.51 -5.81 1.39
CA ASN A 321 -16.78 -5.36 0.04
C ASN A 321 -15.71 -5.87 -0.94
N HIS A 322 -16.12 -6.30 -2.14
CA HIS A 322 -15.22 -6.77 -3.19
C HIS A 322 -14.32 -7.97 -2.82
N ALA A 323 -14.50 -8.59 -1.64
CA ALA A 323 -13.58 -9.57 -1.09
C ALA A 323 -13.18 -10.68 -2.06
N PHE A 324 -14.12 -11.23 -2.84
CA PHE A 324 -13.87 -12.27 -3.85
C PHE A 324 -14.21 -11.79 -5.27
N SER A 325 -14.29 -10.48 -5.51
CA SER A 325 -14.69 -9.97 -6.82
C SER A 325 -13.68 -10.34 -7.91
N ASN A 326 -14.20 -10.68 -9.09
CA ASN A 326 -13.43 -11.14 -10.26
C ASN A 326 -12.53 -12.35 -9.98
N THR A 327 -12.98 -13.28 -9.14
CA THR A 327 -12.30 -14.57 -8.92
C THR A 327 -12.81 -15.64 -9.87
N LYS A 328 -12.05 -16.73 -9.98
CA LYS A 328 -12.38 -17.93 -10.78
C LYS A 328 -12.96 -19.09 -9.96
N LEU A 329 -13.52 -18.76 -8.80
CA LEU A 329 -14.23 -19.73 -7.96
C LEU A 329 -15.45 -20.27 -8.69
N THR A 330 -15.65 -21.59 -8.65
CA THR A 330 -16.83 -22.26 -9.21
C THR A 330 -17.93 -22.50 -8.19
N SER A 331 -17.54 -22.66 -6.92
CA SER A 331 -18.45 -22.76 -5.79
C SER A 331 -17.84 -22.18 -4.53
N ILE A 332 -18.69 -21.79 -3.58
CA ILE A 332 -18.26 -21.40 -2.23
C ILE A 332 -19.31 -21.80 -1.19
N ASP A 333 -18.84 -22.31 -0.06
CA ASP A 333 -19.66 -22.65 1.10
C ASP A 333 -19.36 -21.68 2.25
N ILE A 334 -20.34 -20.82 2.54
CA ILE A 334 -20.26 -19.74 3.52
C ILE A 334 -20.74 -20.27 4.89
N PRO A 335 -19.85 -20.32 5.90
CA PRO A 335 -20.13 -20.97 7.18
C PRO A 335 -21.18 -20.22 8.00
N SER A 336 -21.76 -20.90 8.99
CA SER A 336 -22.87 -20.36 9.79
C SER A 336 -22.47 -19.18 10.69
N SER A 337 -21.17 -19.01 10.91
CA SER A 337 -20.59 -17.89 11.67
C SER A 337 -20.64 -16.55 10.93
N VAL A 338 -20.78 -16.56 9.60
CA VAL A 338 -20.76 -15.33 8.80
C VAL A 338 -22.05 -14.55 9.01
N ASN A 339 -21.92 -13.35 9.56
CA ASN A 339 -23.02 -12.46 9.89
C ASN A 339 -23.26 -11.38 8.81
N SER A 340 -22.24 -11.07 8.01
CA SER A 340 -22.32 -10.07 6.95
C SER A 340 -21.53 -10.43 5.71
N ILE A 341 -22.12 -10.14 4.55
CA ILE A 341 -21.50 -10.21 3.22
C ILE A 341 -21.65 -8.84 2.57
N GLY A 342 -20.53 -8.19 2.28
CA GLY A 342 -20.46 -6.83 1.77
C GLY A 342 -20.89 -6.66 0.32
N ALA A 343 -20.99 -5.39 -0.09
CA ALA A 343 -21.30 -5.01 -1.46
C ALA A 343 -20.24 -5.54 -2.43
N TYR A 344 -20.67 -6.00 -3.61
CA TYR A 344 -19.79 -6.54 -4.64
C TYR A 344 -18.90 -7.73 -4.20
N ALA A 345 -19.18 -8.38 -3.06
CA ALA A 345 -18.28 -9.40 -2.50
C ALA A 345 -17.94 -10.52 -3.50
N PHE A 346 -18.87 -10.92 -4.37
CA PHE A 346 -18.69 -11.90 -5.44
C PHE A 346 -18.99 -11.30 -6.83
N TYR A 347 -18.76 -10.00 -7.01
CA TYR A 347 -18.97 -9.32 -8.28
C TYR A 347 -18.08 -9.91 -9.39
N GLN A 348 -18.61 -10.09 -10.60
CA GLN A 348 -17.91 -10.62 -11.77
C GLN A 348 -17.22 -11.99 -11.56
N CYS A 349 -17.70 -12.80 -10.63
CA CYS A 349 -17.25 -14.20 -10.48
C CYS A 349 -17.91 -15.07 -11.56
N SER A 350 -17.54 -14.86 -12.82
CA SER A 350 -18.19 -15.44 -14.01
C SER A 350 -18.37 -16.96 -13.99
N ASP A 351 -17.50 -17.69 -13.31
CA ASP A 351 -17.54 -19.16 -13.23
C ASP A 351 -18.27 -19.69 -11.98
N LEU A 352 -18.68 -18.79 -11.07
CA LEU A 352 -19.35 -19.13 -9.81
C LEU A 352 -20.79 -19.54 -10.08
N SER A 353 -21.04 -20.84 -9.99
CA SER A 353 -22.34 -21.48 -10.29
C SER A 353 -23.06 -22.01 -9.04
N SER A 354 -22.38 -22.09 -7.90
CA SER A 354 -23.00 -22.56 -6.65
C SER A 354 -22.52 -21.80 -5.42
N ILE A 355 -23.45 -21.30 -4.62
CA ILE A 355 -23.18 -20.70 -3.31
C ILE A 355 -24.06 -21.39 -2.28
N ARG A 356 -23.46 -21.87 -1.20
CA ARG A 356 -24.19 -22.31 -0.01
C ARG A 356 -23.98 -21.27 1.10
N ILE A 357 -25.05 -20.74 1.66
CA ILE A 357 -25.02 -19.79 2.78
C ILE A 357 -25.65 -20.47 3.98
N ARG A 358 -24.82 -20.94 4.92
CA ARG A 358 -25.31 -21.73 6.05
C ARG A 358 -26.01 -20.88 7.12
N ASN A 359 -25.72 -19.57 7.18
CA ASN A 359 -26.45 -18.64 8.04
C ASN A 359 -27.60 -17.99 7.28
N SER A 360 -28.84 -18.46 7.52
CA SER A 360 -30.05 -17.88 6.93
C SER A 360 -30.37 -16.45 7.41
N HIS A 361 -29.68 -15.95 8.43
CA HIS A 361 -29.83 -14.59 8.96
C HIS A 361 -28.67 -13.65 8.57
N ALA A 362 -27.72 -14.10 7.75
CA ALA A 362 -26.62 -13.27 7.31
C ALA A 362 -27.12 -12.01 6.59
N LYS A 363 -26.54 -10.86 6.92
CA LYS A 363 -26.82 -9.60 6.23
C LYS A 363 -26.04 -9.56 4.92
N ILE A 364 -26.73 -9.81 3.83
CA ILE A 364 -26.17 -9.72 2.48
C ILE A 364 -26.47 -8.32 1.93
N ASP A 365 -25.43 -7.55 1.64
CA ASP A 365 -25.59 -6.28 0.93
C ASP A 365 -26.25 -6.54 -0.44
N LYS A 366 -27.14 -5.65 -0.87
CA LYS A 366 -27.88 -5.81 -2.13
C LYS A 366 -27.14 -5.22 -3.33
N THR A 367 -26.07 -4.47 -3.07
CA THR A 367 -25.33 -3.73 -4.08
C THR A 367 -24.39 -4.69 -4.81
N HIS A 368 -24.89 -5.26 -5.92
CA HIS A 368 -24.13 -6.05 -6.88
C HIS A 368 -23.34 -7.24 -6.31
N THR A 369 -23.71 -7.74 -5.13
CA THR A 369 -22.97 -8.79 -4.39
C THR A 369 -22.70 -10.05 -5.23
N PHE A 370 -23.66 -10.47 -6.06
CA PHE A 370 -23.54 -11.61 -6.98
C PHE A 370 -23.68 -11.21 -8.46
N SER A 371 -23.53 -9.93 -8.79
CA SER A 371 -23.72 -9.45 -10.16
C SER A 371 -22.55 -9.89 -11.04
N GLY A 372 -22.83 -10.45 -12.23
CA GLY A 372 -21.79 -10.99 -13.12
C GLY A 372 -21.26 -12.38 -12.71
N CYS A 373 -21.99 -13.09 -11.83
CA CYS A 373 -21.80 -14.53 -11.64
C CYS A 373 -22.41 -15.34 -12.80
N ALA A 374 -22.25 -16.66 -12.78
CA ALA A 374 -22.80 -17.55 -13.81
C ALA A 374 -24.33 -17.41 -13.95
N ASP A 375 -24.84 -17.51 -15.18
CA ASP A 375 -26.28 -17.36 -15.47
C ASP A 375 -27.15 -18.41 -14.74
N ASP A 376 -26.58 -19.58 -14.43
CA ASP A 376 -27.22 -20.69 -13.72
C ASP A 376 -26.89 -20.73 -12.22
N LEU A 377 -26.40 -19.64 -11.63
CA LEU A 377 -26.01 -19.55 -10.23
C LEU A 377 -27.11 -20.06 -9.29
N LYS A 378 -26.78 -21.09 -8.51
CA LYS A 378 -27.64 -21.66 -7.46
C LYS A 378 -27.18 -21.17 -6.10
N ILE A 379 -28.01 -20.35 -5.46
CA ILE A 379 -27.83 -19.95 -4.06
C ILE A 379 -28.73 -20.81 -3.18
N THR A 380 -28.12 -21.57 -2.26
CA THR A 380 -28.82 -22.39 -1.28
C THR A 380 -28.62 -21.82 0.12
N TYR A 381 -29.65 -21.88 0.94
CA TYR A 381 -29.62 -21.43 2.33
C TYR A 381 -29.74 -22.64 3.27
N GLY A 382 -28.97 -22.61 4.35
CA GLY A 382 -29.00 -23.60 5.43
C GLY A 382 -30.22 -23.50 6.34
#